data_AF-A0A6A5AMR9-F1
#
_entry.id   AF-A0A6A5AMR9-F1
#
_cell.length_a   1.000
_cell.length_b   1.000
_cell.length_c   1.000
_cell.angle_alpha   90.00
_cell.angle_beta   90.00
_cell.angle_gamma   90.00
#
_symmetry.space_group_name_H-M   'P 1'
#
loop_
_entity.id
_entity.type
_entity.pdbx_description
1 polymer ?
#
loop_
_entity_poly.entity_id
_entity_poly.type
_entity_poly.pdbx_seq_one_letter_code
_entity_poly.pdbx_strand_id
1 'polypeptide(L)'
;METVLQRAILRAIKLHHPLLIENVEGQFSGSLSHFLKVRCSDGVRYLRVDDRMERLQADWAVYFTTPIRYPTFSAAVHREFHVVNFSLSSADASDFFDVMCLDMWDDKECSKQRQASVDYADS
;
A
#
# COMPACT_ATOMS: atom_id res chain seq x y z
N MET A 1 -10.76 21.35 -12.30
CA MET A 1 -10.00 21.72 -11.07
C MET A 1 -9.08 20.55 -10.77
N GLU A 2 -7.77 20.77 -10.67
CA GLU A 2 -6.80 19.69 -10.42
C GLU A 2 -6.91 19.20 -8.96
N THR A 3 -6.94 17.89 -8.73
CA THR A 3 -6.99 17.33 -7.37
C THR A 3 -5.61 17.26 -6.72
N VAL A 4 -5.54 17.23 -5.39
CA VAL A 4 -4.27 17.04 -4.64
C VAL A 4 -3.58 15.74 -5.06
N LEU A 5 -4.36 14.67 -5.23
CA LEU A 5 -3.87 13.37 -5.68
C LEU A 5 -3.29 13.45 -7.10
N GLN A 6 -4.00 14.07 -8.03
CA GLN A 6 -3.51 14.25 -9.41
C GLN A 6 -2.17 14.96 -9.45
N ARG A 7 -2.03 16.05 -8.69
CA ARG A 7 -0.77 16.78 -8.60
C ARG A 7 0.36 15.92 -8.05
N ALA A 8 0.08 15.11 -7.03
CA ALA A 8 1.06 14.19 -6.45
C ALA A 8 1.51 13.14 -7.48
N ILE A 9 0.58 12.56 -8.24
CA ILE A 9 0.87 11.57 -9.30
C ILE A 9 1.76 12.19 -10.38
N LEU A 10 1.34 13.32 -10.95
CA LEU A 10 2.09 13.99 -12.01
C LEU A 10 3.49 14.39 -11.54
N ARG A 11 3.61 14.87 -10.30
CA ARG A 11 4.91 15.21 -9.71
C ARG A 11 5.79 13.98 -9.53
N ALA A 12 5.25 12.86 -9.02
CA ALA A 12 6.01 11.63 -8.85
C ALA A 12 6.52 11.07 -10.18
N ILE A 13 5.70 11.11 -11.23
CA ILE A 13 6.09 10.70 -12.59
C ILE A 13 7.22 11.59 -13.11
N LYS A 14 7.04 12.92 -13.01
CA LYS A 14 8.03 13.91 -13.50
C LYS A 14 9.38 13.81 -12.79
N LEU A 15 9.36 13.51 -11.49
CA LEU A 15 10.57 13.37 -10.68
C LEU A 15 11.15 11.96 -10.69
N HIS A 16 10.50 11.00 -11.35
CA HIS A 16 10.89 9.59 -11.34
C HIS A 16 10.98 9.00 -9.93
N HIS A 17 10.14 9.48 -9.01
CA HIS A 17 10.08 8.99 -7.64
C HIS A 17 8.95 7.97 -7.51
N PRO A 18 9.13 6.88 -6.74
CA PRO A 18 8.03 5.98 -6.42
C PRO A 18 6.93 6.73 -5.68
N LEU A 19 5.68 6.33 -5.92
CA LEU A 19 4.52 6.92 -5.27
C LEU A 19 3.94 5.93 -4.25
N LEU A 20 3.87 6.33 -2.99
CA LEU A 20 3.17 5.60 -1.94
C LEU A 20 1.83 6.29 -1.66
N ILE A 21 0.73 5.54 -1.74
CA ILE A 21 -0.61 6.00 -1.38
C ILE A 21 -1.07 5.19 -0.19
N GLU A 22 -1.13 5.86 0.96
CA GLU A 22 -1.44 5.21 2.21
C GLU A 22 -2.94 5.17 2.50
N ASN A 23 -3.33 4.22 3.34
CA ASN A 23 -4.66 4.14 3.92
C ASN A 23 -5.82 4.02 2.90
N VAL A 24 -5.62 3.24 1.84
CA VAL A 24 -6.69 2.91 0.90
C VAL A 24 -7.68 1.96 1.56
N GLU A 25 -8.95 2.33 1.64
CA GLU A 25 -10.00 1.61 2.38
C GLU A 25 -10.50 0.31 1.70
N GLY A 26 -9.63 -0.40 0.98
CA GLY A 26 -9.93 -1.68 0.34
C GLY A 26 -10.69 -1.58 -0.98
N GLN A 27 -11.42 -0.50 -1.22
CA GLN A 27 -12.05 -0.23 -2.52
C GLN A 27 -11.27 0.82 -3.29
N PHE A 28 -10.74 0.44 -4.46
CA PHE A 28 -10.21 1.39 -5.43
C PHE A 28 -11.36 2.27 -5.92
N SER A 29 -11.49 3.45 -5.33
CA SER A 29 -12.46 4.46 -5.76
C SER A 29 -12.11 5.02 -7.14
N GLY A 30 -13.03 5.77 -7.75
CA GLY A 30 -12.85 6.33 -9.10
C GLY A 30 -11.51 7.04 -9.31
N SER A 31 -11.03 7.76 -8.29
CA SER A 31 -9.77 8.50 -8.27
C SER A 31 -8.50 7.64 -8.32
N LEU A 32 -8.58 6.35 -7.99
CA LEU A 32 -7.47 5.40 -8.04
C LEU A 32 -7.60 4.41 -9.21
N SER A 33 -8.76 4.41 -9.89
CA SER A 33 -9.03 3.52 -11.03
C SER A 33 -8.09 3.74 -12.22
N HIS A 34 -7.42 4.89 -12.29
CA HIS A 34 -6.41 5.20 -13.30
C HIS A 34 -5.26 4.17 -13.31
N PHE A 35 -4.88 3.67 -12.13
CA PHE A 35 -3.80 2.69 -11.98
C PHE A 35 -4.19 1.28 -12.42
N LEU A 36 -5.49 0.98 -12.52
CA LEU A 36 -6.00 -0.28 -13.06
C LEU A 36 -5.97 -0.33 -14.60
N LYS A 37 -5.57 0.77 -15.26
CA LYS A 37 -5.66 0.93 -16.72
C LYS A 37 -4.31 1.30 -17.33
N VAL A 38 -3.21 0.90 -16.71
CA VAL A 38 -1.87 1.13 -17.27
C VAL A 38 -1.80 0.42 -18.62
N ARG A 39 -1.52 1.18 -19.67
CA ARG A 39 -1.39 0.66 -21.03
C ARG A 39 0.07 0.39 -21.34
N CYS A 40 0.34 -0.73 -21.98
CA CYS A 40 1.65 -1.05 -22.54
C CYS A 40 1.57 -0.97 -24.07
N SER A 41 2.36 -0.10 -24.69
CA SER A 41 2.56 -0.05 -26.15
C SER A 41 4.05 -0.08 -26.42
N ASP A 42 4.52 -1.02 -27.24
CA ASP A 42 5.92 -1.11 -27.66
C ASP A 42 6.92 -1.16 -26.48
N GLY A 43 6.54 -1.84 -25.39
CA GLY A 43 7.33 -1.94 -24.16
C GLY A 43 7.32 -0.67 -23.29
N VAL A 44 6.61 0.38 -23.70
CA VAL A 44 6.45 1.62 -22.94
C VAL A 44 5.12 1.61 -22.20
N ARG A 45 5.17 1.94 -20.91
CA ARG A 45 4.01 1.99 -20.02
C ARG A 45 3.44 3.42 -20.00
N TYR A 46 2.11 3.54 -20.00
CA TYR A 46 1.42 4.82 -19.93
C TYR A 46 0.31 4.79 -18.88
N LEU A 47 0.19 5.87 -18.13
CA LEU A 47 -0.89 6.09 -17.17
C LEU A 47 -1.81 7.21 -17.66
N ARG A 48 -3.11 6.93 -17.71
CA ARG A 48 -4.11 7.97 -17.97
C ARG A 48 -4.51 8.65 -16.68
N VAL A 49 -4.12 9.91 -16.49
CA VAL A 49 -4.55 10.75 -15.38
C VAL A 49 -5.54 11.78 -15.93
N ASP A 50 -6.83 11.55 -15.70
CA ASP A 50 -7.95 12.26 -16.34
C ASP A 50 -7.85 12.30 -17.87
N ASP A 51 -7.64 13.48 -18.46
CA ASP A 51 -7.50 13.68 -19.92
C ASP A 51 -6.05 13.67 -20.39
N ARG A 52 -5.09 13.40 -19.48
CA ARG A 52 -3.67 13.35 -19.80
C ARG A 52 -3.16 11.92 -19.85
N MET A 53 -2.34 11.63 -20.84
CA MET A 53 -1.61 10.38 -20.97
C MET A 53 -0.15 10.63 -20.62
N GLU A 54 0.28 10.10 -19.49
CA GLU A 54 1.65 10.26 -19.00
C GLU A 54 2.47 9.01 -19.28
N ARG A 55 3.65 9.19 -19.88
CA ARG A 55 4.60 8.09 -20.08
C ARG A 55 5.27 7.75 -18.75
N LEU A 56 5.23 6.48 -18.38
CA LEU A 56 5.92 5.96 -17.21
C LEU A 56 7.30 5.43 -17.61
N GLN A 57 8.28 5.62 -16.74
CA GLN A 57 9.57 4.92 -16.87
C GLN A 57 9.39 3.42 -16.56
N ALA A 58 10.35 2.59 -16.96
CA ALA A 58 10.26 1.13 -16.85
C ALA A 58 10.33 0.63 -15.39
N ASP A 59 11.00 1.39 -14.53
CA ASP A 59 11.26 1.12 -13.11
C ASP A 59 10.32 1.88 -12.16
N TRP A 60 9.55 2.84 -12.69
CA TRP A 60 8.61 3.61 -11.87
C TRP A 60 7.56 2.69 -11.24
N ALA A 61 7.36 2.84 -9.93
CA ALA A 61 6.51 1.99 -9.12
C ALA A 61 5.51 2.80 -8.29
N VAL A 62 4.34 2.21 -8.05
CA VAL A 62 3.30 2.74 -7.18
C VAL A 62 2.94 1.69 -6.16
N TYR A 63 2.91 2.08 -4.89
CA TYR A 63 2.58 1.24 -3.77
C TYR A 63 1.32 1.77 -3.10
N PHE A 64 0.46 0.85 -2.68
CA PHE A 64 -0.77 1.15 -1.97
C PHE A 64 -0.74 0.42 -0.63
N THR A 65 -1.10 1.09 0.45
CA THR A 65 -1.30 0.44 1.75
C THR A 65 -2.76 0.54 2.16
N THR A 66 -3.22 -0.43 2.93
CA THR A 66 -4.55 -0.45 3.51
C THR A 66 -4.43 -0.84 4.98
N PRO A 67 -5.18 -0.18 5.89
CA PRO A 67 -5.16 -0.54 7.30
C PRO A 67 -6.04 -1.76 7.59
N ILE A 68 -6.81 -2.22 6.59
CA ILE A 68 -7.72 -3.35 6.72
C ILE A 68 -6.90 -4.64 6.62
N ARG A 69 -7.01 -5.52 7.63
CA ARG A 69 -6.28 -6.80 7.68
C ARG A 69 -6.69 -7.75 6.54
N TYR A 70 -7.99 -7.80 6.22
CA TYR A 70 -8.56 -8.64 5.17
C TYR A 70 -9.46 -7.82 4.23
N PRO A 71 -8.88 -6.96 3.39
CA PRO A 71 -9.64 -6.13 2.45
C PRO A 71 -10.24 -7.01 1.35
N THR A 72 -11.50 -6.74 1.01
CA THR A 72 -12.14 -7.37 -0.16
C THR A 72 -11.85 -6.54 -1.39
N PHE A 73 -10.99 -7.04 -2.27
CA PHE A 73 -10.66 -6.40 -3.53
C PHE A 73 -11.47 -6.96 -4.70
N SER A 74 -11.66 -6.16 -5.75
CA SER A 74 -12.27 -6.63 -6.99
C SER A 74 -11.28 -7.50 -7.80
N ALA A 75 -11.79 -8.34 -8.69
CA ALA A 75 -10.97 -9.13 -9.59
C ALA A 75 -10.06 -8.28 -10.50
N ALA A 76 -10.41 -7.02 -10.75
CA ALA A 76 -9.54 -6.11 -11.49
C ALA A 76 -8.27 -5.78 -10.68
N VAL A 77 -8.40 -5.51 -9.38
CA VAL A 77 -7.26 -5.21 -8.51
C VAL A 77 -6.32 -6.41 -8.45
N HIS A 78 -6.84 -7.62 -8.27
CA HIS A 78 -6.02 -8.83 -8.23
C HIS A 78 -5.29 -9.16 -9.55
N ARG A 79 -5.77 -8.64 -10.69
CA ARG A 79 -5.12 -8.84 -11.99
C ARG A 79 -4.01 -7.83 -12.25
N GLU A 80 -4.24 -6.58 -11.85
CA GLU A 80 -3.34 -5.47 -12.17
C GLU A 80 -2.30 -5.21 -11.07
N PHE A 81 -2.54 -5.68 -9.85
CA PHE A 81 -1.67 -5.46 -8.70
C PHE A 81 -1.19 -6.76 -8.06
N HIS A 82 0.05 -6.72 -7.59
CA HIS A 82 0.58 -7.70 -6.66
C HIS A 82 0.15 -7.33 -5.23
N VAL A 83 -0.73 -8.14 -4.66
CA VAL A 83 -1.18 -7.96 -3.27
C VAL A 83 -0.19 -8.66 -2.35
N VAL A 84 0.34 -7.91 -1.37
CA VAL A 84 1.25 -8.43 -0.34
C VAL A 84 0.57 -8.28 1.01
N ASN A 85 0.51 -9.38 1.77
CA ASN A 85 -0.04 -9.36 3.12
C ASN A 85 1.10 -9.11 4.13
N PHE A 86 1.08 -7.95 4.78
CA PHE A 86 2.01 -7.59 5.85
C PHE A 86 1.45 -7.87 7.25
N SER A 87 0.26 -8.48 7.36
CA SER A 87 -0.33 -8.82 8.66
C SER A 87 0.51 -9.88 9.35
N LEU A 88 0.77 -9.66 10.64
CA LEU A 88 1.39 -10.67 11.48
C LEU A 88 0.47 -11.89 11.59
N SER A 89 1.06 -13.06 11.38
CA SER A 89 0.43 -14.32 11.75
C SER A 89 0.54 -14.50 13.27
N SER A 90 -0.34 -15.31 13.86
CA SER A 90 -0.25 -15.64 15.29
C SER A 90 1.03 -16.38 15.65
N ALA A 91 1.62 -17.12 14.70
CA ALA A 91 2.90 -17.80 14.88
C ALA A 91 4.08 -16.82 14.93
N ASP A 92 4.06 -15.78 14.09
CA ASP A 92 5.16 -14.81 13.99
C ASP A 92 5.01 -13.63 14.98
N ALA A 93 3.84 -13.49 15.61
CA ALA A 93 3.53 -12.38 16.49
C ALA A 93 4.42 -12.31 17.73
N SER A 94 4.76 -13.46 18.35
CA SER A 94 5.65 -13.49 19.52
C SER A 94 7.06 -13.06 19.16
N ASP A 95 7.60 -13.57 18.05
CA ASP A 95 8.96 -13.26 17.61
C ASP A 95 9.08 -11.79 17.21
N PHE A 96 8.08 -11.25 16.49
CA PHE A 96 8.03 -9.82 16.16
C PHE A 96 7.93 -8.95 17.41
N PHE A 97 7.11 -9.33 18.38
CA PHE A 97 6.96 -8.60 19.64
C PHE A 97 8.25 -8.61 20.45
N ASP A 98 8.92 -9.76 20.54
CA ASP A 98 10.19 -9.89 21.25
C ASP A 98 11.26 -9.01 20.59
N VAL A 99 11.34 -8.95 19.26
CA VAL A 99 12.24 -8.03 18.53
C VAL A 99 11.87 -6.55 18.77
N MET A 100 10.59 -6.20 18.72
CA MET A 100 10.13 -4.83 18.96
C MET A 100 10.36 -4.36 20.40
N CYS A 101 10.16 -5.23 21.40
CA CYS A 101 10.47 -4.92 22.80
C CYS A 101 11.99 -4.73 23.02
N LEU A 102 12.83 -5.51 22.32
CA LEU A 102 14.29 -5.33 22.37
C LEU A 102 14.73 -3.99 21.76
N ASP A 103 14.03 -3.50 20.73
CA ASP A 103 14.37 -2.21 20.10
C ASP A 103 13.81 -0.97 20.84
N MET A 104 12.75 -1.12 21.65
CA MET A 104 12.05 0.00 22.32
C MET A 104 12.34 0.16 23.84
N TRP A 105 13.28 -0.61 24.37
CA TRP A 105 13.60 -0.85 25.79
C TRP A 105 13.13 0.20 26.84
N ASP A 106 11.96 -0.05 27.44
CA ASP A 106 11.60 0.26 28.84
C ASP A 106 10.78 -0.91 29.40
N ASP A 107 11.33 -1.66 30.36
CA ASP A 107 10.89 -3.01 30.76
C ASP A 107 9.44 -3.08 31.29
N LYS A 108 8.84 -1.95 31.67
CA LYS A 108 7.48 -1.90 32.24
C LYS A 108 6.35 -1.89 31.20
N GLU A 109 6.58 -1.40 29.99
CA GLU A 109 5.56 -1.32 28.93
C GLU A 109 5.37 -2.67 28.21
N CYS A 110 6.43 -3.47 28.08
CA CYS A 110 6.42 -4.73 27.35
C CYS A 110 5.43 -5.76 27.94
N SER A 111 5.28 -5.83 29.27
CA SER A 111 4.33 -6.77 29.89
C SER A 111 2.86 -6.44 29.60
N LYS A 112 2.50 -5.16 29.42
CA LYS A 112 1.12 -4.74 29.13
C LYS A 112 0.76 -4.92 27.65
N GLN A 113 1.69 -4.61 26.75
CA GLN A 113 1.45 -4.72 25.31
C GLN A 113 1.42 -6.17 24.83
N ARG A 114 2.20 -7.07 25.44
CA ARG A 114 2.20 -8.51 25.09
C ARG A 114 0.82 -9.14 25.22
N GLN A 115 0.10 -8.83 26.30
CA GLN A 115 -1.25 -9.34 26.52
C GLN A 115 -2.22 -8.79 25.47
N ALA A 116 -2.15 -7.50 25.16
CA ALA A 116 -3.02 -6.86 24.16
C ALA A 116 -2.77 -7.38 22.73
N SER A 117 -1.52 -7.69 22.37
CA SER A 117 -1.19 -8.26 21.06
C SER A 117 -1.70 -9.69 20.88
N VAL A 118 -1.67 -10.50 21.95
CA VAL A 118 -2.29 -11.85 21.96
C VAL A 118 -3.80 -11.73 21.79
N ASP A 119 -4.45 -10.85 22.54
CA ASP A 119 -5.90 -10.64 22.47
C ASP A 119 -6.35 -10.14 21.07
N TYR A 120 -5.53 -9.33 20.38
CA TYR A 120 -5.79 -8.89 19.00
C TYR A 120 -5.61 -10.00 17.95
N ALA A 121 -4.73 -10.97 18.18
CA ALA A 121 -4.54 -12.09 17.26
C ALA A 121 -5.70 -13.09 17.32
N ASP A 122 -6.34 -13.22 18.49
CA ASP A 122 -7.45 -14.14 18.77
C ASP A 122 -8.85 -13.55 18.47
N SER A 123 -8.93 -12.24 18.14
CA SER A 123 -10.15 -11.51 17.74
C SER A 123 -10.35 -11.47 16.23
#